data_AF-A0A7C4V018-F1
#
_entry.id   AF-A0A7C4V018-F1
#
_cell.length_a   1.000
_cell.length_b   1.000
_cell.length_c   1.000
_cell.angle_alpha   90.00
_cell.angle_beta   90.00
_cell.angle_gamma   90.00
#
_symmetry.space_group_name_H-M   'P 1'
#
loop_
_entity.id
_entity.type
_entity.pdbx_description
1 polymer ?
#
loop_
_entity_poly.entity_id
_entity_poly.type
_entity_poly.pdbx_seq_one_letter_code
_entity_poly.pdbx_strand_id
1 'polypeptide(L)'
;MEHEQLFTATKWDILKILEQGPRSPLELSKVLHSSLANVSQQLRLLEMAGLVKTSKVSNRDKDMPRVLYRLAGNLSYMIATSDNFVDKKFLQLSECNKIILRIWFLDDQNLRYALEKAFWAIEPHLASVELLSYLGFENGVPVLGYRSSVALPNEVKTGGALARVLLQRIKDEKTSGHELFRRGNDA
;
A
#
# COMPACT_ATOMS: atom_id res chain seq x y z
N MET A 1 12.68 4.47 -20.80
CA MET A 1 12.01 5.67 -20.28
C MET A 1 12.19 5.67 -18.77
N GLU A 2 12.67 6.77 -18.20
CA GLU A 2 12.89 6.89 -16.75
C GLU A 2 11.54 6.94 -16.03
N HIS A 3 11.22 5.92 -15.24
CA HIS A 3 9.94 5.81 -14.54
C HIS A 3 9.69 7.00 -13.57
N GLU A 4 10.71 7.79 -13.24
CA GLU A 4 10.63 9.01 -12.42
C GLU A 4 9.65 10.05 -12.97
N GLN A 5 9.57 10.22 -14.29
CA GLN A 5 8.63 11.16 -14.93
C GLN A 5 7.15 10.75 -14.76
N LEU A 6 6.90 9.53 -14.25
CA LEU A 6 5.58 8.98 -14.00
C LEU A 6 5.08 9.25 -12.57
N PHE A 7 5.90 9.85 -11.70
CA PHE A 7 5.53 10.19 -10.32
C PHE A 7 5.24 11.68 -10.12
N THR A 8 4.65 12.33 -11.13
CA THR A 8 4.06 13.67 -10.98
C THR A 8 2.84 13.63 -10.07
N ALA A 9 2.55 14.71 -9.34
CA ALA A 9 1.42 14.80 -8.40
C ALA A 9 0.11 14.20 -8.95
N THR A 10 -0.32 14.62 -10.15
CA THR A 10 -1.57 14.12 -10.76
C THR A 10 -1.57 12.61 -11.04
N LYS A 11 -0.45 12.03 -11.50
CA LYS A 11 -0.35 10.60 -11.74
C LYS A 11 -0.40 9.83 -10.42
N TRP A 12 0.25 10.36 -9.38
CA TRP A 12 0.22 9.79 -8.04
C TRP A 12 -1.20 9.81 -7.45
N ASP A 13 -1.93 10.91 -7.63
CA ASP A 13 -3.32 11.01 -7.16
C ASP A 13 -4.25 10.03 -7.89
N ILE A 14 -4.05 9.82 -9.20
CA ILE A 14 -4.75 8.76 -9.94
C ILE A 14 -4.48 7.38 -9.33
N LEU A 15 -3.21 7.06 -9.05
CA LEU A 15 -2.84 5.77 -8.46
C LEU A 15 -3.47 5.57 -7.07
N LYS A 16 -3.50 6.61 -6.23
CA LYS A 16 -4.20 6.57 -4.93
C LYS A 16 -5.69 6.31 -5.07
N ILE A 17 -6.37 6.93 -6.04
CA ILE A 17 -7.80 6.68 -6.25
C ILE A 17 -8.04 5.25 -6.78
N LEU A 18 -7.17 4.76 -7.67
CA LEU A 18 -7.27 3.41 -8.23
C LEU A 18 -6.93 2.30 -7.22
N GLU A 19 -6.21 2.61 -6.16
CA GLU A 19 -5.94 1.70 -5.04
C GLU A 19 -7.24 1.32 -4.31
N GLN A 20 -8.20 2.24 -4.24
CA GLN A 20 -9.53 2.00 -3.65
C GLN A 20 -10.44 1.14 -4.54
N GLY A 21 -10.10 0.95 -5.82
CA GLY A 21 -10.83 0.09 -6.74
C GLY A 21 -10.83 0.59 -8.19
N PRO A 22 -11.35 -0.21 -9.14
CA PRO A 22 -11.40 0.16 -10.55
C PRO A 22 -12.26 1.41 -10.79
N ARG A 23 -11.78 2.34 -11.63
CA ARG A 23 -12.50 3.58 -11.97
C ARG A 23 -12.42 3.89 -13.46
N SER A 24 -13.45 4.57 -13.95
CA SER A 24 -13.48 5.13 -15.30
C SER A 24 -12.75 6.48 -15.37
N PRO A 25 -12.30 6.90 -16.58
CA PRO A 25 -11.73 8.24 -16.76
C PRO A 25 -12.68 9.36 -16.35
N LEU A 26 -13.98 9.17 -16.55
CA LEU A 26 -15.00 10.16 -16.16
C LEU A 26 -15.08 10.32 -14.64
N GLU A 27 -15.11 9.22 -13.90
CA GLU A 27 -15.11 9.26 -12.42
C GLU A 27 -13.84 9.90 -11.88
N LEU A 28 -12.67 9.50 -12.41
CA LEU A 28 -11.38 10.09 -12.01
C LEU A 28 -11.33 11.59 -12.29
N SER A 29 -11.86 12.05 -13.43
CA SER A 29 -11.90 13.48 -13.76
C SER A 29 -12.74 14.30 -12.80
N LYS A 30 -13.85 13.73 -12.31
CA LYS A 30 -14.72 14.37 -11.31
C LYS A 30 -14.02 14.51 -9.96
N VAL A 31 -13.37 13.43 -9.49
CA VAL A 31 -12.68 13.41 -8.19
C VAL A 31 -11.46 14.33 -8.19
N LEU A 32 -10.70 14.35 -9.28
CA LEU A 32 -9.48 15.15 -9.41
C LEU A 32 -9.74 16.61 -9.84
N HIS A 33 -10.99 16.99 -10.08
CA HIS A 33 -11.37 18.29 -10.64
C HIS A 33 -10.53 18.66 -11.89
N SER A 34 -10.30 17.70 -12.78
CA SER A 34 -9.47 17.84 -13.97
C SER A 34 -10.26 17.53 -15.24
N SER A 35 -9.73 17.90 -16.41
CA SER A 35 -10.40 17.60 -17.67
C SER A 35 -10.32 16.11 -18.01
N LEU A 36 -11.38 15.58 -18.62
CA LEU A 36 -11.43 14.19 -19.10
C LEU A 36 -10.26 13.87 -20.05
N ALA A 37 -9.89 14.82 -20.92
CA ALA A 37 -8.78 14.67 -21.84
C ALA A 37 -7.43 14.50 -21.11
N ASN A 38 -7.16 15.34 -20.10
CA ASN A 38 -5.94 15.23 -19.30
C ASN A 38 -5.88 13.89 -18.55
N VAL A 39 -6.96 13.51 -17.85
CA VAL A 39 -7.02 12.23 -17.13
C VAL A 39 -6.81 11.05 -18.08
N SER A 40 -7.43 11.06 -19.25
CA SER A 40 -7.27 10.01 -20.26
C SER A 40 -5.82 9.92 -20.77
N GLN A 41 -5.16 11.06 -20.98
CA GLN A 41 -3.75 11.08 -21.36
C GLN A 41 -2.86 10.51 -20.26
N GLN A 42 -3.05 10.91 -19.00
CA GLN A 42 -2.27 10.38 -17.87
C GLN A 42 -2.48 8.88 -17.68
N LEU A 43 -3.71 8.39 -17.80
CA LEU A 43 -4.02 6.96 -17.71
C LEU A 43 -3.31 6.16 -18.81
N ARG A 44 -3.27 6.67 -20.04
CA ARG A 44 -2.56 6.01 -21.14
C ARG A 44 -1.06 5.93 -20.87
N LEU A 45 -0.46 6.99 -20.31
CA LEU A 45 0.95 6.97 -19.91
C LEU A 45 1.22 5.96 -18.80
N LEU A 46 0.35 5.90 -17.78
CA LEU A 46 0.43 4.92 -16.69
C LEU A 46 0.23 3.48 -17.17
N GLU A 47 -0.64 3.26 -18.15
CA GLU A 47 -0.85 1.96 -18.78
C GLU A 47 0.37 1.52 -19.60
N MET A 48 0.93 2.43 -20.41
CA MET A 48 2.16 2.17 -21.17
C MET A 48 3.35 1.86 -20.24
N ALA A 49 3.37 2.43 -19.04
CA ALA A 49 4.36 2.14 -18.01
C ALA A 49 4.10 0.85 -17.24
N GLY A 50 2.99 0.16 -17.49
CA GLY A 50 2.61 -1.07 -16.80
C GLY A 50 2.16 -0.87 -15.35
N LEU A 51 1.84 0.36 -14.93
CA LEU A 51 1.38 0.67 -13.57
C LEU A 51 -0.14 0.47 -13.43
N VAL A 52 -0.87 0.62 -14.53
CA VAL A 52 -2.33 0.51 -14.61
C VAL A 52 -2.68 -0.46 -15.74
N LYS A 53 -3.80 -1.19 -15.58
CA LYS A 53 -4.38 -2.04 -16.62
C LYS A 53 -5.81 -1.62 -16.90
N THR A 54 -6.20 -1.75 -18.16
CA THR A 54 -7.56 -1.49 -18.63
C THR A 54 -8.38 -2.77 -18.73
N SER A 55 -9.66 -2.70 -18.38
CA SER A 55 -10.67 -3.71 -18.71
C SER A 55 -11.86 -3.08 -19.44
N LYS A 56 -12.39 -3.78 -20.44
CA LYS A 56 -13.65 -3.43 -21.09
C LYS A 56 -14.79 -4.10 -20.34
N VAL A 57 -15.82 -3.33 -20.02
CA VAL A 57 -17.04 -3.86 -19.41
C VAL A 57 -17.96 -4.31 -20.55
N SER A 58 -18.35 -5.58 -20.56
CA SER A 58 -19.20 -6.16 -21.62
C SER A 58 -20.65 -5.72 -21.51
N ASN A 59 -21.10 -5.32 -20.31
CA ASN A 59 -22.50 -4.96 -20.07
C ASN A 59 -22.78 -3.54 -20.56
N ARG A 60 -23.64 -3.46 -21.56
CA ARG A 60 -23.82 -2.34 -22.48
C ARG A 60 -25.04 -1.51 -22.11
N ASP A 61 -25.30 -1.34 -20.81
CA ASP A 61 -26.33 -0.42 -20.36
C ASP A 61 -25.88 1.01 -20.66
N LYS A 62 -26.86 1.85 -21.02
CA LYS A 62 -26.65 3.17 -21.66
C LYS A 62 -25.79 4.14 -20.84
N ASP A 63 -25.60 3.86 -19.56
CA ASP A 63 -24.94 4.73 -18.58
C ASP A 63 -23.68 4.12 -17.94
N MET A 64 -23.30 2.89 -18.30
CA MET A 64 -22.11 2.25 -17.73
C MET A 64 -20.82 2.65 -18.46
N PRO A 65 -19.72 2.93 -17.73
CA PRO A 65 -18.44 3.24 -18.35
C PRO A 65 -17.95 2.10 -19.23
N ARG A 66 -17.57 2.42 -20.47
CA ARG A 66 -17.07 1.42 -21.44
C ARG A 66 -15.71 0.82 -21.04
N VAL A 67 -14.98 1.54 -20.19
CA VAL A 67 -13.60 1.25 -19.85
C VAL A 67 -13.37 1.57 -18.38
N LEU A 68 -12.81 0.60 -17.66
CA LEU A 68 -12.34 0.77 -16.29
C LEU A 68 -10.83 0.56 -16.25
N TYR A 69 -10.18 1.37 -15.42
CA TYR A 69 -8.76 1.29 -15.13
C TYR A 69 -8.58 0.79 -13.69
N ARG A 70 -7.54 0.01 -13.44
CA ARG A 70 -7.13 -0.48 -12.12
C ARG A 70 -5.61 -0.62 -12.03
N LEU A 71 -5.06 -0.68 -10.83
CA LEU A 71 -3.64 -0.97 -10.65
C LEU A 71 -3.26 -2.31 -11.32
N ALA A 72 -2.09 -2.34 -11.96
CA ALA A 72 -1.64 -3.48 -12.74
C ALA A 72 -1.21 -4.70 -11.89
N GLY A 73 -0.95 -4.49 -10.61
CA GLY A 73 -0.55 -5.49 -9.63
C GLY A 73 0.20 -4.86 -8.45
N ASN A 74 0.88 -5.70 -7.67
CA ASN A 74 1.73 -5.27 -6.56
C ASN A 74 3.10 -4.82 -7.10
N LEU A 75 3.24 -3.55 -7.47
CA LEU A 75 4.47 -3.01 -8.06
C LEU A 75 5.12 -2.01 -7.10
N SER A 76 6.45 -1.93 -7.11
CA SER A 76 7.20 -0.90 -6.37
C SER A 76 8.30 -0.29 -7.23
N TYR A 77 8.45 1.02 -7.09
CA TYR A 77 9.62 1.76 -7.55
C TYR A 77 10.39 2.23 -6.32
N MET A 78 11.58 1.67 -6.12
CA MET A 78 12.44 2.00 -4.99
C MET A 78 13.61 2.84 -5.48
N ILE A 79 13.86 3.95 -4.80
CA ILE A 79 15.03 4.79 -4.97
C ILE A 79 15.71 4.84 -3.60
N ALA A 80 16.97 4.46 -3.55
CA ALA A 80 17.80 4.59 -2.36
C ALA A 80 18.93 5.55 -2.64
N THR A 81 19.12 6.50 -1.72
CA THR A 81 20.18 7.50 -1.79
C THR A 81 20.79 7.65 -0.40
N SER A 82 21.98 7.11 -0.19
CA SER A 82 22.76 7.27 1.03
C SER A 82 24.25 7.41 0.70
N ASP A 83 25.03 7.79 1.70
CA ASP A 83 26.49 7.72 1.59
C ASP A 83 26.89 6.26 1.30
N ASN A 84 27.63 6.04 0.20
CA ASN A 84 28.05 4.72 -0.32
C ASN A 84 26.98 3.79 -0.91
N PHE A 85 25.72 4.20 -1.05
CA PHE A 85 24.71 3.37 -1.73
C PHE A 85 23.70 4.24 -2.49
N VAL A 86 23.69 4.10 -3.81
CA VAL A 86 22.73 4.75 -4.69
C VAL A 86 22.23 3.70 -5.69
N ASP A 87 20.96 3.37 -5.61
CA ASP A 87 20.36 2.36 -6.49
C ASP A 87 18.89 2.71 -6.78
N LYS A 88 18.41 2.27 -7.94
CA LYS A 88 17.01 2.38 -8.32
C LYS A 88 16.50 1.08 -8.93
N LYS A 89 15.37 0.59 -8.43
CA LYS A 89 14.78 -0.67 -8.86
C LYS A 89 13.27 -0.58 -9.01
N PHE A 90 12.79 -1.12 -10.12
CA PHE A 90 11.38 -1.43 -10.32
C PHE A 90 11.19 -2.93 -10.15
N LEU A 91 10.29 -3.34 -9.23
CA LEU A 91 10.09 -4.74 -8.91
C LEU A 91 8.62 -5.09 -8.69
N GLN A 92 8.29 -6.34 -9.02
CA GLN A 92 7.06 -6.98 -8.58
C GLN A 92 7.22 -7.39 -7.11
N LEU A 93 6.28 -6.96 -6.28
CA LEU A 93 6.28 -7.28 -4.86
C LEU A 93 5.61 -8.63 -4.58
N SER A 94 6.28 -9.46 -3.80
CA SER A 94 5.66 -10.56 -3.05
C SER A 94 4.85 -10.00 -1.88
N GLU A 95 4.01 -10.83 -1.24
CA GLU A 95 3.28 -10.42 -0.03
C GLU A 95 4.24 -10.10 1.12
N CYS A 96 5.37 -10.81 1.24
CA CYS A 96 6.43 -10.49 2.20
C CYS A 96 7.02 -9.09 1.94
N ASN A 97 7.39 -8.77 0.70
CA ASN A 97 7.95 -7.47 0.35
C ASN A 97 6.96 -6.32 0.62
N LYS A 98 5.65 -6.55 0.42
CA LYS A 98 4.61 -5.55 0.75
C LYS A 98 4.56 -5.24 2.24
N ILE A 99 4.70 -6.27 3.08
CA ILE A 99 4.68 -6.10 4.54
C ILE A 99 5.90 -5.28 4.98
N ILE A 100 7.09 -5.65 4.51
CA ILE A 100 8.33 -4.93 4.82
C ILE A 100 8.23 -3.47 4.38
N LEU A 101 7.78 -3.20 3.15
CA LEU A 101 7.61 -1.83 2.68
C LEU A 101 6.61 -1.05 3.55
N ARG A 102 5.48 -1.65 3.94
CA ARG A 102 4.53 -0.98 4.85
C ARG A 102 5.16 -0.63 6.19
N ILE A 103 6.04 -1.48 6.73
CA ILE A 103 6.81 -1.19 7.94
C ILE A 103 7.79 -0.03 7.70
N TRP A 104 8.48 -0.02 6.54
CA TRP A 104 9.46 1.02 6.20
C TRP A 104 8.86 2.40 6.02
N PHE A 105 7.61 2.48 5.54
CA PHE A 105 6.83 3.70 5.36
C PHE A 105 6.20 4.23 6.66
N LEU A 106 6.54 3.66 7.83
CA LEU A 106 6.17 4.24 9.12
C LEU A 106 7.13 5.37 9.50
N ASP A 107 6.57 6.47 9.97
CA ASP A 107 7.35 7.65 10.38
C ASP A 107 8.11 7.42 11.70
N ASP A 108 7.57 6.60 12.61
CA ASP A 108 8.20 6.28 13.89
C ASP A 108 9.29 5.20 13.72
N GLN A 109 10.54 5.63 13.89
CA GLN A 109 11.72 4.78 13.75
C GLN A 109 11.78 3.63 14.77
N ASN A 110 11.37 3.86 16.02
CA ASN A 110 11.40 2.82 17.07
C ASN A 110 10.36 1.75 16.76
N LEU A 111 9.18 2.19 16.32
CA LEU A 111 8.09 1.33 15.92
C LEU A 111 8.44 0.50 14.69
N ARG A 112 9.04 1.14 13.67
CA ARG A 112 9.57 0.48 12.47
C ARG A 112 10.57 -0.61 12.85
N TYR A 113 11.56 -0.31 13.69
CA TYR A 113 12.57 -1.28 14.13
C TYR A 113 11.98 -2.46 14.90
N ALA A 114 11.07 -2.20 15.85
CA ALA A 114 10.40 -3.24 16.61
C ALA A 114 9.60 -4.18 15.69
N LEU A 115 8.90 -3.61 14.72
CA LEU A 115 8.11 -4.34 13.74
C LEU A 115 8.92 -5.20 12.80
N GLU A 116 10.01 -4.67 12.26
CA GLU A 116 10.90 -5.43 11.39
C GLU A 116 11.39 -6.68 12.12
N LYS A 117 11.90 -6.51 13.35
CA LYS A 117 12.37 -7.63 14.16
C LYS A 117 11.31 -8.70 14.37
N ALA A 118 10.11 -8.28 14.75
CA ALA A 118 9.07 -9.22 15.06
C ALA A 118 8.41 -9.81 13.80
N PHE A 119 8.40 -9.10 12.67
CA PHE A 119 8.08 -9.68 11.37
C PHE A 119 9.06 -10.80 11.04
N TRP A 120 10.38 -10.58 11.12
CA TRP A 120 11.38 -11.61 10.84
C TRP A 120 11.30 -12.82 11.77
N ALA A 121 10.94 -12.62 13.04
CA ALA A 121 10.74 -13.72 13.99
C ALA A 121 9.51 -14.59 13.65
N ILE A 122 8.47 -14.00 13.06
CA ILE A 122 7.21 -14.69 12.72
C ILE A 122 7.23 -15.20 11.27
N GLU A 123 8.07 -14.63 10.39
CA GLU A 123 8.10 -14.91 8.95
C GLU A 123 8.12 -16.41 8.61
N PRO A 124 8.97 -17.25 9.24
CA PRO A 124 9.01 -18.70 8.96
C PRO A 124 7.71 -19.43 9.30
N HIS A 125 6.86 -18.80 10.12
CA HIS A 125 5.62 -19.35 10.64
C HIS A 125 4.37 -18.69 10.06
N LEU A 126 4.50 -17.69 9.18
CA LEU A 126 3.37 -16.93 8.62
C LEU A 126 2.28 -17.82 8.03
N ALA A 127 2.65 -18.93 7.38
CA ALA A 127 1.71 -19.88 6.81
C ALA A 127 0.79 -20.56 7.85
N SER A 128 1.21 -20.61 9.12
CA SER A 128 0.46 -21.18 10.24
C SER A 128 -0.32 -20.15 11.05
N VAL A 129 -0.07 -18.85 10.83
CA VAL A 129 -0.74 -17.76 11.54
C VAL A 129 -2.08 -17.47 10.87
N GLU A 130 -3.17 -17.81 11.57
CA GLU A 130 -4.54 -17.57 11.09
C GLU A 130 -5.00 -16.13 11.35
N LEU A 131 -4.54 -15.54 12.44
CA LEU A 131 -4.95 -14.21 12.88
C LEU A 131 -3.79 -13.52 13.58
N LEU A 132 -3.62 -12.24 13.28
CA LEU A 132 -2.72 -11.34 14.00
C LEU A 132 -3.53 -10.09 14.37
N SER A 133 -3.49 -9.71 15.64
CA SER A 133 -4.36 -8.69 16.24
C SER A 133 -3.53 -7.68 17.03
N TYR A 134 -3.88 -6.39 16.94
CA TYR A 134 -3.33 -5.34 17.78
C TYR A 134 -4.09 -5.28 19.12
N LEU A 135 -3.37 -5.26 20.25
CA LEU A 135 -3.99 -5.32 21.58
C LEU A 135 -3.81 -4.06 22.45
N GLY A 136 -3.08 -3.02 22.04
CA GLY A 136 -3.01 -1.74 22.79
C GLY A 136 -1.59 -1.23 23.04
N PHE A 137 -1.31 -0.62 24.21
CA PHE A 137 0.04 -0.31 24.71
C PHE A 137 0.28 -0.81 26.14
N GLU A 138 1.47 -1.38 26.39
CA GLU A 138 1.93 -1.79 27.72
C GLU A 138 3.36 -1.26 27.91
N ASN A 139 3.55 -0.35 28.86
CA ASN A 139 4.86 0.27 29.15
C ASN A 139 5.58 0.87 27.93
N GLY A 140 4.82 1.43 26.97
CA GLY A 140 5.36 1.99 25.73
C GLY A 140 5.80 0.93 24.70
N VAL A 141 5.63 -0.36 24.99
CA VAL A 141 6.13 -1.47 24.17
C VAL A 141 5.00 -2.17 23.41
N PRO A 142 5.14 -2.47 22.10
CA PRO A 142 4.22 -3.18 21.18
C PRO A 142 3.74 -4.68 21.39
N VAL A 143 2.94 -5.06 22.39
CA VAL A 143 1.97 -6.22 22.46
C VAL A 143 1.02 -6.45 21.27
N LEU A 144 1.22 -7.59 20.61
CA LEU A 144 0.25 -8.21 19.71
C LEU A 144 -0.39 -9.45 20.32
N GLY A 145 -1.56 -9.82 19.78
CA GLY A 145 -2.09 -11.17 19.86
C GLY A 145 -1.96 -11.89 18.52
N TYR A 146 -1.73 -13.19 18.52
CA TYR A 146 -1.89 -14.01 17.32
C TYR A 146 -2.66 -15.28 17.65
N ARG A 147 -3.36 -15.81 16.64
CA ARG A 147 -3.91 -17.16 16.64
C ARG A 147 -3.19 -17.93 15.55
N SER A 148 -2.64 -19.07 15.93
CA SER A 148 -1.94 -19.98 15.03
C SER A 148 -2.57 -21.36 15.13
N SER A 149 -2.65 -22.07 14.00
CA SER A 149 -3.06 -23.47 13.97
C SER A 149 -1.97 -24.41 14.49
N VAL A 150 -0.74 -23.90 14.68
CA VAL A 150 0.43 -24.62 15.19
C VAL A 150 1.06 -23.87 16.36
N ALA A 151 1.52 -24.61 17.38
CA ALA A 151 2.26 -24.02 18.50
C ALA A 151 3.56 -23.37 18.00
N LEU A 152 3.71 -22.06 18.20
CA LEU A 152 4.95 -21.35 17.84
C LEU A 152 6.05 -21.61 18.88
N PRO A 153 7.33 -21.57 18.47
CA PRO A 153 8.47 -21.68 19.37
C PRO A 153 8.39 -20.67 20.53
N ASN A 154 8.89 -21.02 21.71
CA ASN A 154 8.83 -20.16 22.91
C ASN A 154 9.55 -18.80 22.72
N GLU A 155 10.49 -18.71 21.78
CA GLU A 155 11.19 -17.48 21.39
C GLU A 155 10.25 -16.44 20.74
N VAL A 156 9.20 -16.91 20.03
CA VAL A 156 8.17 -16.04 19.45
C VAL A 156 7.22 -15.52 20.53
N LYS A 157 7.02 -16.26 21.62
CA LYS A 157 6.19 -15.82 22.76
C LYS A 157 6.82 -14.65 23.54
N THR A 158 8.15 -14.59 23.59
CA THR A 158 8.90 -13.48 24.19
C THR A 158 9.07 -12.31 23.21
N GLY A 159 9.15 -12.59 21.90
CA GLY A 159 9.17 -11.59 20.83
C GLY A 159 7.79 -10.99 20.47
N GLY A 160 6.68 -11.58 20.92
CA GLY A 160 5.30 -11.12 20.66
C GLY A 160 4.95 -9.73 21.24
N ALA A 161 5.84 -9.19 22.08
CA ALA A 161 5.79 -7.82 22.56
C ALA A 161 6.31 -6.77 21.55
N LEU A 162 6.67 -7.13 20.31
CA LEU A 162 7.36 -6.19 19.40
C LEU A 162 6.69 -5.91 18.03
N ALA A 163 5.66 -6.62 17.55
CA ALA A 163 5.15 -6.43 16.16
C ALA A 163 3.82 -5.65 15.96
N ARG A 164 3.54 -4.52 16.61
CA ARG A 164 2.16 -3.94 16.62
C ARG A 164 1.46 -3.30 15.38
N VAL A 165 2.03 -2.83 14.28
CA VAL A 165 1.30 -1.83 13.43
C VAL A 165 0.52 -2.38 12.23
N LEU A 166 0.75 -3.61 11.78
CA LEU A 166 0.42 -3.95 10.39
C LEU A 166 -1.08 -4.06 10.03
N LEU A 167 -2.02 -4.19 10.97
CA LEU A 167 -3.38 -4.66 10.62
C LEU A 167 -4.56 -3.78 10.99
N GLN A 168 -4.37 -2.63 11.65
CA GLN A 168 -5.47 -1.68 11.84
C GLN A 168 -5.67 -0.80 10.61
N ARG A 169 -4.59 -0.34 9.94
CA ARG A 169 -4.69 0.49 8.72
C ARG A 169 -5.24 -0.25 7.50
N ILE A 170 -5.00 -1.56 7.39
CA ILE A 170 -5.55 -2.40 6.29
C ILE A 170 -7.08 -2.62 6.44
N LYS A 171 -7.62 -2.54 7.66
CA LYS A 171 -9.07 -2.59 7.92
C LYS A 171 -9.71 -1.20 7.87
N ASP A 172 -9.02 -0.18 8.36
CA ASP A 172 -9.53 1.20 8.34
C ASP A 172 -9.46 1.81 6.93
N GLU A 173 -8.52 1.45 6.06
CA GLU A 173 -8.55 1.85 4.64
C GLU A 173 -9.68 1.15 3.84
N LYS A 174 -10.22 0.04 4.35
CA LYS A 174 -11.44 -0.59 3.80
C LYS A 174 -12.74 0.03 4.32
N THR A 175 -12.70 0.83 5.38
CA THR A 175 -13.90 1.34 6.07
C THR A 175 -13.95 2.88 6.14
N SER A 176 -12.81 3.55 6.00
CA SER A 176 -12.60 4.99 6.19
C SER A 176 -12.01 5.62 4.93
N GLY A 177 -12.65 5.42 3.77
CA GLY A 177 -12.49 6.28 2.60
C GLY A 177 -13.02 7.71 2.81
N HIS A 178 -13.11 8.16 4.06
CA HIS A 178 -13.58 9.47 4.48
C HIS A 178 -12.66 9.97 5.59
N GLU A 179 -12.02 11.11 5.34
CA GLU A 179 -11.32 11.96 6.30
C GLU A 179 -9.96 11.45 6.81
N LEU A 180 -8.86 11.92 6.20
CA LEU A 180 -7.62 12.40 6.87
C LEU A 180 -6.51 12.70 5.84
N PHE A 181 -6.73 13.75 5.04
CA PHE A 181 -5.66 14.52 4.38
C PHE A 181 -6.11 16.00 4.29
N ARG A 182 -6.44 16.58 5.44
CA ARG A 182 -6.56 18.02 5.66
C ARG A 182 -5.90 18.34 6.99
N ARG A 183 -4.56 18.38 7.02
CA ARG A 183 -3.76 19.13 8.00
C ARG A 183 -2.32 19.10 7.53
N GLY A 184 -1.82 20.26 7.14
CA GLY A 184 -0.48 20.45 6.61
C GLY A 184 -0.42 21.54 5.54
N ASN A 185 -1.02 22.70 5.81
CA ASN A 185 -0.73 23.96 5.13
C ASN A 185 -1.27 25.06 6.06
N ASP A 186 -0.48 25.38 7.07
CA ASP A 186 -0.51 26.64 7.83
C ASP A 186 0.82 26.72 8.59
N ALA A 187 1.86 27.12 7.86
CA ALA A 187 3.09 27.77 8.32
C ALA A 187 3.82 28.35 7.10
#